data_AF-A0A8H3C2S7-F1
#
_entry.id   AF-A0A8H3C2S7-F1
#
_cell.length_a   1.000
_cell.length_b   1.000
_cell.length_c   1.000
_cell.angle_alpha   90.00
_cell.angle_beta   90.00
_cell.angle_gamma   90.00
#
_symmetry.space_group_name_H-M   'P 1'
#
loop_
_entity.id
_entity.type
_entity.pdbx_description
1 polymer ?
#
loop_
_entity_poly.entity_id
_entity_poly.type
_entity_poly.pdbx_seq_one_letter_code
_entity_poly.pdbx_strand_id
1 'polypeptide(L)'
;MCGLNPGSSTSAAYLPKSVLARPNLTVLIDTRITRLVFDTSNPDEPRAVGVEMAQTADGKRYRVAASKEVILSAGSIGTPQILMASGVGPKDQLDTAGVEVLKESKHVGQNLFDHLLSCVVFRATESLDYLGTTSGSLLPLARWLTTGTGPLTSNLCEAAAFIRTDDTKLFEPNQVEDTTSGFSAPNLEIACAPLTFAQHGFRTAPPGEKAFTM
;
A
#
# COMPACT_ATOMS: atom_id res chain seq x y z
N MET A 1 -12.86 -26.01 14.95
CA MET A 1 -12.73 -26.19 13.49
C MET A 1 -11.75 -25.15 12.99
N CYS A 2 -10.57 -25.57 12.52
CA CYS A 2 -9.59 -24.67 11.91
C CYS A 2 -10.24 -23.91 10.75
N GLY A 3 -10.13 -22.58 10.80
CA GLY A 3 -10.76 -21.67 9.86
C GLY A 3 -10.25 -21.87 8.43
N LEU A 4 -11.18 -21.71 7.49
CA LEU A 4 -10.91 -21.54 6.06
C LEU A 4 -9.76 -20.53 5.92
N ASN A 5 -8.66 -20.96 5.29
CA ASN A 5 -7.37 -20.26 5.15
C ASN A 5 -7.55 -18.74 4.91
N PRO A 6 -7.57 -17.90 5.96
CA PRO A 6 -7.83 -16.49 5.79
C PRO A 6 -6.54 -15.80 5.34
N GLY A 7 -6.64 -14.79 4.48
CA GLY A 7 -5.49 -14.01 4.06
C GLY A 7 -4.67 -13.53 5.26
N SER A 8 -3.35 -13.68 5.21
CA SER A 8 -2.45 -13.25 6.27
C SER A 8 -2.21 -11.74 6.16
N SER A 9 -2.82 -10.97 7.06
CA SER A 9 -2.62 -9.51 7.17
C SER A 9 -2.04 -9.14 8.54
N THR A 10 -1.46 -7.95 8.64
CA THR A 10 -0.93 -7.43 9.91
C THR A 10 -2.01 -7.34 10.98
N SER A 11 -3.24 -6.93 10.63
CA SER A 11 -4.38 -6.91 11.56
C SER A 11 -4.74 -8.32 12.04
N ALA A 12 -4.85 -9.30 11.14
CA ALA A 12 -5.17 -10.67 11.52
C ALA A 12 -4.10 -11.28 12.46
N ALA A 13 -2.83 -10.98 12.20
CA ALA A 13 -1.70 -11.50 12.97
C ALA A 13 -1.50 -10.78 14.33
N TYR A 14 -1.57 -9.45 14.36
CA TYR A 14 -1.21 -8.65 15.54
C TYR A 14 -2.42 -8.11 16.32
N LEU A 15 -3.59 -8.02 15.70
CA LEU A 15 -4.83 -7.54 16.32
C LEU A 15 -5.95 -8.62 16.29
N PRO A 16 -5.68 -9.89 16.67
CA PRO A 16 -6.76 -10.87 16.83
C PRO A 16 -7.71 -10.44 17.95
N LYS A 17 -8.92 -11.03 17.98
CA LYS A 17 -9.96 -10.70 18.99
C LYS A 17 -9.45 -10.73 20.44
N SER A 18 -8.51 -11.63 20.76
CA SER A 18 -7.89 -11.72 22.09
C SER A 18 -7.01 -10.52 22.44
N VAL A 19 -6.35 -9.90 21.47
CA VAL A 19 -5.54 -8.68 21.66
C VAL A 19 -6.44 -7.46 21.72
N LEU A 20 -7.47 -7.38 20.87
CA LEU A 20 -8.46 -6.29 20.89
C LEU A 20 -9.26 -6.22 22.20
N ALA A 21 -9.41 -7.34 22.92
CA ALA A 21 -10.09 -7.38 24.21
C ALA A 21 -9.24 -6.84 25.39
N ARG A 22 -7.97 -6.49 25.17
CA ARG A 22 -7.08 -6.01 26.24
C ARG A 22 -7.50 -4.60 26.69
N PRO A 23 -7.63 -4.33 28.00
CA PRO A 23 -8.14 -3.06 28.50
C PRO A 23 -7.19 -1.86 28.28
N ASN A 24 -5.92 -2.12 27.96
CA ASN A 24 -4.91 -1.10 27.70
C ASN A 24 -4.71 -0.81 26.20
N LEU A 25 -5.56 -1.34 25.32
CA LEU A 25 -5.53 -1.09 23.89
C LEU A 25 -6.91 -0.62 23.42
N THR A 26 -6.94 0.56 22.80
CA THR A 26 -8.13 1.07 22.13
C THR A 26 -7.83 1.22 20.65
N VAL A 27 -8.66 0.62 19.80
CA VAL A 27 -8.59 0.76 18.34
C VAL A 27 -9.81 1.55 17.88
N LEU A 28 -9.56 2.70 17.26
CA LEU A 28 -10.60 3.53 16.66
C LEU A 28 -10.60 3.30 15.15
N ILE A 29 -11.69 2.73 14.61
CA ILE A 29 -11.92 2.61 13.17
C ILE A 29 -12.74 3.81 12.68
N ASP A 30 -12.83 3.98 11.36
CA ASP A 30 -13.58 5.07 10.71
C ASP A 30 -13.24 6.46 11.29
N THR A 31 -11.97 6.63 11.67
CA THR A 31 -11.46 7.80 12.37
C THR A 31 -10.19 8.26 11.65
N ARG A 32 -10.26 9.42 11.00
CA ARG A 32 -9.14 9.99 10.26
C ARG A 32 -8.43 11.05 11.10
N ILE A 33 -7.12 10.89 11.26
CA ILE A 33 -6.26 11.94 11.82
C ILE A 33 -6.21 13.09 10.81
N THR A 34 -6.52 14.31 11.27
CA THR A 34 -6.47 15.52 10.45
C THR A 34 -5.15 16.25 10.60
N ARG A 35 -4.59 16.27 11.82
CA ARG A 35 -3.27 16.85 12.13
C ARG A 35 -2.78 16.40 13.52
N LEU A 36 -1.50 16.62 13.76
CA LEU A 36 -0.86 16.53 15.06
C LEU A 36 -1.15 17.80 15.89
N VAL A 37 -1.11 17.65 17.21
CA VAL A 37 -1.20 18.75 18.16
C VAL A 37 0.14 18.88 18.87
N PHE A 38 0.71 20.09 18.87
CA PHE A 38 2.02 20.37 19.45
C PHE A 38 1.90 21.29 20.67
N ASP A 39 2.75 21.05 21.66
CA ASP A 39 3.13 22.01 22.69
C ASP A 39 4.34 22.80 22.16
N THR A 40 4.19 24.11 22.09
CA THR A 40 5.17 25.06 21.55
C THR A 40 5.71 26.01 22.62
N SER A 41 5.56 25.65 23.90
CA SER A 41 6.12 26.41 25.03
C SER A 41 7.64 26.57 24.93
N ASN A 42 8.32 25.60 24.30
CA ASN A 42 9.68 25.75 23.79
C ASN A 42 9.65 25.90 22.25
N PRO A 43 9.86 27.10 21.70
CA PRO A 43 9.79 27.34 20.26
C PRO A 43 10.82 26.56 19.44
N ASP A 44 11.99 26.26 20.03
CA ASP A 44 13.06 25.55 19.33
C ASP A 44 12.80 24.04 19.24
N GLU A 45 11.97 23.52 20.14
CA GLU A 45 11.69 22.09 20.31
C GLU A 45 10.18 21.83 20.52
N PRO A 46 9.37 22.00 19.47
CA PRO A 46 7.95 21.70 19.54
C PRO A 46 7.72 20.21 19.82
N ARG A 47 6.91 19.90 20.83
CA ARG A 47 6.63 18.52 21.25
C ARG A 47 5.23 18.10 20.81
N ALA A 48 5.11 16.98 20.10
CA ALA A 48 3.80 16.39 19.80
C ALA A 48 3.15 15.87 21.09
N VAL A 49 1.97 16.39 21.41
CA VAL A 49 1.21 16.07 22.64
C VAL A 49 -0.15 15.43 22.36
N GLY A 50 -0.45 15.14 21.09
CA GLY A 50 -1.70 14.49 20.72
C GLY A 50 -2.00 14.60 19.23
N VAL A 51 -3.23 14.21 18.91
CA VAL A 51 -3.77 14.23 17.54
C VAL A 51 -5.15 14.85 17.53
N GLU A 52 -5.49 15.50 16.42
CA GLU A 52 -6.84 15.90 16.08
C GLU A 52 -7.41 14.93 15.04
N MET A 53 -8.68 14.55 15.20
CA MET A 53 -9.32 13.53 14.39
C MET A 53 -10.78 13.87 14.07
N ALA A 54 -11.28 13.29 12.98
CA ALA A 54 -12.68 13.37 12.58
C ALA A 54 -13.08 12.18 11.71
N GLN A 55 -14.38 11.89 11.64
CA GLN A 55 -14.92 10.82 10.80
C GLN A 55 -15.20 11.30 9.36
N THR A 56 -15.47 12.59 9.18
CA THR A 56 -15.74 13.21 7.87
C THR A 56 -15.03 14.56 7.74
N ALA A 57 -14.98 15.09 6.51
CA ALA A 57 -14.34 16.38 6.23
C ALA A 57 -14.95 17.51 7.06
N ASP A 58 -16.28 17.61 7.11
CA ASP A 58 -17.03 18.65 7.85
C ASP A 58 -17.49 18.20 9.25
N GLY A 59 -17.03 17.02 9.68
CA GLY A 59 -17.42 16.42 10.94
C GLY A 59 -16.82 17.13 12.15
N LYS A 60 -17.45 16.91 13.31
CA LYS A 60 -16.93 17.38 14.60
C LYS A 60 -15.49 16.89 14.80
N ARG A 61 -14.60 17.82 15.17
CA ARG A 61 -13.21 17.52 15.50
C ARG A 61 -13.12 17.06 16.95
N TYR A 62 -12.35 16.01 17.17
CA TYR A 62 -11.99 15.49 18.49
C TYR A 62 -10.47 15.56 18.65
N ARG A 63 -10.01 15.69 19.89
CA ARG A 63 -8.58 15.63 20.21
C ARG A 63 -8.31 14.52 21.22
N VAL A 64 -7.24 13.80 20.99
CA VAL A 64 -6.73 12.78 21.91
C VAL A 64 -5.32 13.20 22.32
N ALA A 65 -5.09 13.36 23.62
CA ALA A 65 -3.78 13.68 24.16
C ALA A 65 -2.92 12.41 24.26
N ALA A 66 -1.62 12.56 23.99
CA ALA A 66 -0.61 11.54 24.19
C ALA A 66 0.32 11.97 25.33
N SER A 67 0.42 11.15 26.37
CA SER A 67 1.28 11.46 27.53
C SER A 67 2.76 11.27 27.23
N LYS A 68 3.11 10.32 26.36
CA LYS A 68 4.49 10.00 25.99
C LYS A 68 4.81 10.50 24.59
N GLU A 69 4.28 9.82 23.58
CA GLU A 69 4.70 9.95 22.19
C GLU A 69 3.52 9.75 21.23
N VAL A 70 3.64 10.29 20.02
CA VAL A 70 2.77 10.00 18.88
C VAL A 70 3.61 9.31 17.81
N ILE A 71 3.21 8.10 17.41
CA ILE A 71 3.88 7.33 16.36
C ILE A 71 3.02 7.41 15.09
N LEU A 72 3.59 7.95 14.01
CA LEU A 72 2.92 7.95 12.71
C LEU A 72 3.19 6.64 11.98
N SER A 73 2.12 5.99 11.53
CA SER A 73 2.16 4.78 10.72
C SER A 73 1.13 4.85 9.58
N ALA A 74 0.99 6.04 8.99
CA ALA A 74 -0.01 6.33 7.95
C ALA A 74 0.49 6.04 6.52
N GLY A 75 1.54 5.23 6.38
CA GLY A 75 2.15 4.89 5.09
C GLY A 75 2.94 6.03 4.44
N SER A 76 3.52 5.76 3.27
CA SER A 76 4.35 6.70 2.48
C SER A 76 3.59 7.92 1.98
N ILE A 77 2.27 7.82 1.81
CA ILE A 77 1.41 8.93 1.36
C ILE A 77 0.79 9.69 2.55
N GLY A 78 0.20 8.98 3.51
CA GLY A 78 -0.53 9.62 4.61
C GLY A 78 0.38 10.28 5.65
N THR A 79 1.55 9.71 5.93
CA THR A 79 2.48 10.27 6.92
C THR A 79 2.98 11.67 6.55
N PRO A 80 3.55 11.92 5.35
CA PRO A 80 3.96 13.26 4.97
C PRO A 80 2.78 14.22 4.86
N GLN A 81 1.60 13.75 4.42
CA GLN A 81 0.39 14.58 4.41
C GLN A 81 0.02 15.09 5.81
N ILE A 82 0.01 14.20 6.81
CA ILE A 82 -0.33 14.57 8.19
C ILE A 82 0.72 15.53 8.76
N LEU A 83 2.01 15.28 8.51
CA LEU A 83 3.09 16.17 8.94
C LEU A 83 2.92 17.58 8.36
N MET A 84 2.70 17.67 7.04
CA MET A 84 2.51 18.96 6.37
C MET A 84 1.24 19.68 6.85
N ALA A 85 0.12 18.97 6.99
CA ALA A 85 -1.12 19.53 7.57
C ALA A 85 -0.96 19.99 9.03
N SER A 86 0.12 19.58 9.70
CA SER A 86 0.49 19.99 11.05
C SER A 86 1.59 21.06 11.10
N GLY A 87 1.97 21.62 9.94
CA GLY A 87 3.00 22.66 9.84
C GLY A 87 4.43 22.14 9.80
N VAL A 88 4.66 20.84 9.56
CA VAL A 88 5.99 20.23 9.46
C VAL A 88 6.25 19.79 8.01
N GLY A 89 7.08 20.55 7.28
CA GLY A 89 7.37 20.25 5.87
C GLY A 89 8.10 21.37 5.13
N PRO A 90 8.20 21.28 3.79
CA PRO A 90 8.83 22.32 2.97
C PRO A 90 8.06 23.65 3.08
N LYS A 91 8.75 24.73 3.40
CA LYS A 91 8.13 26.02 3.69
C LYS A 91 7.27 26.55 2.53
N ASP A 92 7.79 26.48 1.31
CA ASP A 92 7.12 26.91 0.08
C ASP A 92 5.79 26.18 -0.16
N GLN A 93 5.77 24.86 0.08
CA GLN A 93 4.56 24.04 -0.07
C GLN A 93 3.54 24.34 1.03
N LEU A 94 3.98 24.54 2.27
CA LEU A 94 3.12 24.91 3.38
C LEU A 94 2.50 26.30 3.17
N ASP A 95 3.31 27.28 2.77
CA ASP A 95 2.86 28.65 2.47
C ASP A 95 1.83 28.64 1.33
N THR A 96 2.08 27.86 0.26
CA THR A 96 1.13 27.69 -0.87
C THR A 96 -0.19 27.05 -0.43
N ALA A 97 -0.15 26.11 0.51
CA ALA A 97 -1.34 25.46 1.06
C ALA A 97 -2.04 26.29 2.15
N GLY A 98 -1.49 27.45 2.54
CA GLY A 98 -2.04 28.29 3.62
C GLY A 98 -1.88 27.68 5.02
N VAL A 99 -0.88 26.82 5.21
CA VAL A 99 -0.58 26.17 6.49
C VAL A 99 0.56 26.91 7.19
N GLU A 100 0.36 27.29 8.45
CA GLU A 100 1.40 27.92 9.26
C GLU A 100 2.58 26.95 9.47
N VAL A 101 3.80 27.45 9.22
CA VAL A 101 5.03 26.66 9.37
C VAL A 101 5.39 26.58 10.85
N LEU A 102 5.26 25.38 11.42
CA LEU A 102 5.75 25.06 12.76
C LEU A 102 7.23 24.69 12.75
N LYS A 103 7.64 23.81 11.82
CA LYS A 103 9.02 23.38 11.66
C LYS A 103 9.30 23.11 10.18
N GLU A 104 10.21 23.87 9.60
CA GLU A 104 10.64 23.62 8.24
C GLU A 104 11.41 22.30 8.15
N SER A 105 10.99 21.44 7.22
CA SER A 105 11.68 20.21 6.86
C SER A 105 11.51 19.93 5.38
N LYS A 106 12.54 20.28 4.61
CA LYS A 106 12.55 20.15 3.13
C LYS A 106 12.37 18.72 2.60
N HIS A 107 12.53 17.70 3.45
CA HIS A 107 12.49 16.29 3.03
C HIS A 107 11.10 15.65 3.20
N VAL A 108 10.18 16.27 3.95
CA VAL A 108 8.84 15.70 4.14
C VAL A 108 8.10 15.68 2.80
N GLY A 109 7.57 14.52 2.44
CA GLY A 109 6.86 14.30 1.18
C GLY A 109 7.76 14.17 -0.04
N GLN A 110 9.09 14.24 0.14
CA GLN A 110 10.06 14.05 -0.95
C GLN A 110 10.55 12.61 -1.00
N ASN A 111 11.31 12.29 -2.06
CA ASN A 111 11.98 10.99 -2.20
C ASN A 111 11.01 9.79 -2.23
N LEU A 112 9.86 9.95 -2.90
CA LEU A 112 8.90 8.87 -3.13
C LEU A 112 9.44 7.94 -4.23
N PHE A 113 9.58 6.67 -3.89
CA PHE A 113 9.86 5.61 -4.84
C PHE A 113 8.67 4.65 -4.90
N ASP A 114 8.38 4.16 -6.10
CA ASP A 114 7.39 3.13 -6.34
C ASP A 114 7.86 2.25 -7.51
N HIS A 115 7.31 1.06 -7.63
CA HIS A 115 7.58 0.16 -8.75
C HIS A 115 6.60 0.47 -9.88
N LEU A 116 7.10 1.14 -10.92
CA LEU A 116 6.29 1.37 -12.12
C LEU A 116 5.98 0.03 -12.80
N LEU A 117 4.71 -0.21 -13.07
CA LEU A 117 4.21 -1.45 -13.63
C LEU A 117 3.59 -1.22 -15.01
N SER A 118 3.96 -2.07 -15.96
CA SER A 118 3.36 -2.14 -17.30
C SER A 118 2.98 -3.58 -17.58
N CYS A 119 1.84 -3.79 -18.23
CA CYS A 119 1.32 -5.13 -18.51
C CYS A 119 1.34 -5.43 -20.00
N VAL A 120 1.80 -6.62 -20.35
CA VAL A 120 1.71 -7.19 -21.69
C VAL A 120 0.85 -8.43 -21.63
N VAL A 121 -0.23 -8.43 -22.40
CA VAL A 121 -1.22 -9.51 -22.43
C VAL A 121 -0.98 -10.40 -23.63
N PHE A 122 -0.93 -11.71 -23.39
CA PHE A 122 -0.72 -12.73 -24.41
C PHE A 122 -1.89 -13.71 -24.42
N ARG A 123 -2.24 -14.22 -25.60
CA ARG A 123 -3.22 -15.31 -25.72
C ARG A 123 -2.66 -16.58 -25.08
N ALA A 124 -3.50 -17.28 -24.33
CA ALA A 124 -3.19 -18.52 -23.64
C ALA A 124 -4.15 -19.65 -24.06
N THR A 125 -3.75 -20.91 -23.83
CA THR A 125 -4.64 -22.08 -23.97
C THR A 125 -5.48 -22.31 -22.71
N GLU A 126 -4.93 -21.95 -21.54
CA GLU A 126 -5.56 -22.04 -20.23
C GLU A 126 -5.35 -20.72 -19.46
N SER A 127 -6.37 -20.32 -18.68
CA SER A 127 -6.31 -19.13 -17.84
C SER A 127 -7.37 -19.19 -16.73
N LEU A 128 -7.24 -18.28 -15.77
CA LEU A 128 -8.18 -18.01 -14.68
C LEU A 128 -9.17 -16.89 -15.04
N ASP A 129 -9.26 -16.45 -16.29
CA ASP A 129 -10.17 -15.36 -16.72
C ASP A 129 -11.64 -15.63 -16.37
N TYR A 130 -12.04 -16.91 -16.32
CA TYR A 130 -13.40 -17.31 -15.95
C TYR A 130 -13.80 -16.89 -14.53
N LEU A 131 -12.82 -16.69 -13.63
CA LEU A 131 -13.05 -16.17 -12.28
C LEU A 131 -13.59 -14.74 -12.27
N GLY A 132 -13.34 -13.97 -13.34
CA GLY A 132 -13.86 -12.61 -13.49
C GLY A 132 -15.37 -12.55 -13.77
N THR A 133 -16.02 -13.70 -14.01
CA THR A 133 -17.46 -13.78 -14.23
C THR A 133 -18.19 -14.35 -13.03
N THR A 134 -19.43 -13.90 -12.78
CA THR A 134 -20.24 -14.44 -11.68
C THR A 134 -20.44 -15.95 -11.84
N SER A 135 -20.82 -16.44 -13.02
CA SER A 135 -21.07 -17.87 -13.24
C SER A 135 -19.80 -18.73 -13.13
N GLY A 136 -18.66 -18.24 -13.64
CA GLY A 136 -17.39 -18.98 -13.59
C GLY A 136 -16.80 -19.08 -12.18
N SER A 137 -17.09 -18.11 -11.30
CA SER A 137 -16.58 -18.08 -9.93
C SER A 137 -17.41 -18.88 -8.91
N LEU A 138 -18.65 -19.27 -9.22
CA LEU A 138 -19.54 -19.96 -8.26
C LEU A 138 -18.98 -21.28 -7.72
N LEU A 139 -18.52 -22.18 -8.60
CA LEU A 139 -17.97 -23.47 -8.19
C LEU A 139 -16.62 -23.31 -7.46
N PRO A 140 -15.67 -22.49 -7.94
CA PRO A 140 -14.48 -22.10 -7.17
C PRO A 140 -14.80 -21.55 -5.77
N LEU A 141 -15.82 -20.70 -5.65
CA LEU A 141 -16.25 -20.13 -4.38
C LEU A 141 -16.80 -21.22 -3.44
N ALA A 142 -17.67 -22.08 -3.93
CA ALA A 142 -18.19 -23.20 -3.15
C ALA A 142 -17.07 -24.14 -2.67
N ARG A 143 -16.08 -24.42 -3.53
CA ARG A 143 -14.90 -25.23 -3.17
C ARG A 143 -14.06 -24.55 -2.09
N TRP A 144 -13.79 -23.26 -2.23
CA TRP A 144 -13.03 -22.50 -1.23
C TRP A 144 -13.75 -22.44 0.12
N LEU A 145 -15.06 -22.19 0.11
CA LEU A 145 -15.88 -22.15 1.34
C LEU A 145 -15.97 -23.49 2.07
N THR A 146 -15.86 -24.61 1.35
CA THR A 146 -16.02 -25.95 1.94
C THR A 146 -14.69 -26.60 2.32
N THR A 147 -13.64 -26.38 1.53
CA THR A 147 -12.35 -27.07 1.68
C THR A 147 -11.18 -26.13 1.92
N GLY A 148 -11.35 -24.82 1.75
CA GLY A 148 -10.23 -23.86 1.76
C GLY A 148 -9.25 -24.04 0.61
N THR A 149 -9.63 -24.75 -0.45
CA THR A 149 -8.79 -25.05 -1.62
C THR A 149 -9.41 -24.51 -2.91
N GLY A 150 -8.63 -24.53 -3.99
CA GLY A 150 -9.08 -24.18 -5.34
C GLY A 150 -8.48 -22.87 -5.84
N PRO A 151 -8.87 -22.42 -7.03
CA PRO A 151 -8.20 -21.32 -7.72
C PRO A 151 -8.36 -19.96 -7.02
N LEU A 152 -9.31 -19.81 -6.09
CA LEU A 152 -9.46 -18.62 -5.25
C LEU A 152 -8.38 -18.50 -4.15
N THR A 153 -7.52 -19.51 -3.97
CA THR A 153 -6.35 -19.42 -3.09
C THR A 153 -5.11 -18.89 -3.80
N SER A 154 -5.15 -18.68 -5.12
CA SER A 154 -4.03 -18.14 -5.89
C SER A 154 -3.80 -16.67 -5.55
N ASN A 155 -2.52 -16.27 -5.45
CA ASN A 155 -2.08 -14.88 -5.35
C ASN A 155 -1.93 -14.21 -6.74
N LEU A 156 -2.27 -14.93 -7.81
CA LEU A 156 -2.21 -14.55 -9.22
C LEU A 156 -0.79 -14.39 -9.80
N CYS A 157 0.21 -13.98 -9.03
CA CYS A 157 1.61 -13.97 -9.47
C CYS A 157 2.24 -15.35 -9.26
N GLU A 158 2.12 -16.23 -10.26
CA GLU A 158 2.51 -17.64 -10.17
C GLU A 158 3.98 -17.88 -10.51
N ALA A 159 4.60 -16.95 -11.25
CA ALA A 159 6.02 -16.97 -11.55
C ALA A 159 6.54 -15.53 -11.61
N ALA A 160 7.79 -15.34 -11.18
CA ALA A 160 8.47 -14.06 -11.27
C ALA A 160 9.93 -14.25 -11.71
N ALA A 161 10.45 -13.26 -12.42
CA ALA A 161 11.86 -13.16 -12.77
C ALA A 161 12.38 -11.77 -12.40
N PHE A 162 13.59 -11.75 -11.83
CA PHE A 162 14.30 -10.53 -11.48
C PHE A 162 15.51 -10.42 -12.39
N ILE A 163 15.58 -9.32 -13.14
CA ILE A 163 16.57 -9.11 -14.19
C ILE A 163 17.32 -7.82 -13.92
N ARG A 164 18.59 -7.83 -14.30
CA ARG A 164 19.41 -6.63 -14.42
C ARG A 164 19.65 -6.33 -15.90
N THR A 165 19.02 -5.28 -16.40
CA THR A 165 19.02 -4.94 -17.84
C THR A 165 20.35 -4.41 -18.35
N ASP A 166 21.24 -3.98 -17.46
CA ASP A 166 22.60 -3.51 -17.76
C ASP A 166 23.66 -4.56 -17.36
N ASP A 167 23.27 -5.84 -17.20
CA ASP A 167 24.24 -6.91 -16.96
C ASP A 167 25.18 -7.03 -18.17
N THR A 168 26.41 -6.55 -18.00
CA THR A 168 27.46 -6.56 -19.03
C THR A 168 27.87 -7.96 -19.48
N LYS A 169 27.45 -9.02 -18.78
CA LYS A 169 27.59 -10.41 -19.26
C LYS A 169 26.57 -10.77 -20.32
N LEU A 170 25.43 -10.09 -20.35
CA LEU A 170 24.30 -10.36 -21.24
C LEU A 170 24.11 -9.27 -22.31
N PHE A 171 24.52 -8.04 -22.03
CA PHE A 171 24.31 -6.87 -22.90
C PHE A 171 25.60 -6.06 -23.08
N GLU A 172 25.73 -5.37 -24.22
CA GLU A 172 26.82 -4.42 -24.47
C GLU A 172 26.82 -3.30 -23.41
N PRO A 173 27.99 -2.81 -22.96
CA PRO A 173 28.05 -1.78 -21.93
C PRO A 173 27.39 -0.47 -22.38
N ASN A 174 26.32 -0.07 -21.71
CA ASN A 174 25.72 1.25 -21.84
C ASN A 174 26.02 2.06 -20.56
N GLN A 175 26.32 3.35 -20.69
CA GLN A 175 26.41 4.25 -19.53
C GLN A 175 25.00 4.50 -18.99
N VAL A 176 24.58 3.69 -18.02
CA VAL A 176 23.32 3.86 -17.29
C VAL A 176 23.67 4.32 -15.87
N GLU A 177 22.98 5.35 -15.39
CA GLU A 177 23.04 5.73 -13.98
C GLU A 177 22.35 4.65 -13.14
N ASP A 178 23.12 3.93 -12.33
CA ASP A 178 22.60 2.88 -11.45
C ASP A 178 21.89 3.50 -10.24
N THR A 179 20.55 3.51 -10.29
CA THR A 179 19.68 3.99 -9.21
C THR A 179 19.15 2.86 -8.33
N THR A 180 19.63 1.63 -8.52
CA THR A 180 19.19 0.47 -7.74
C THR A 180 19.75 0.50 -6.32
N SER A 181 19.21 -0.35 -5.44
CA SER A 181 19.68 -0.46 -4.05
C SER A 181 21.08 -1.06 -3.90
N GLY A 182 21.71 -1.52 -4.98
CA GLY A 182 23.08 -2.03 -4.95
C GLY A 182 23.53 -2.62 -6.30
N PHE A 183 24.85 -2.77 -6.48
CA PHE A 183 25.47 -3.16 -7.75
C PHE A 183 25.01 -4.49 -8.36
N SER A 184 24.40 -5.38 -7.58
CA SER A 184 23.84 -6.66 -8.06
C SER A 184 22.32 -6.73 -7.95
N ALA A 185 21.68 -5.64 -7.53
CA ALA A 185 20.23 -5.60 -7.42
C ALA A 185 19.60 -5.62 -8.82
N PRO A 186 18.47 -6.34 -8.98
CA PRO A 186 17.69 -6.28 -10.21
C PRO A 186 17.08 -4.89 -10.37
N ASN A 187 16.91 -4.47 -11.61
CA ASN A 187 16.23 -3.22 -11.99
C ASN A 187 14.94 -3.47 -12.79
N LEU A 188 14.62 -4.74 -13.06
CA LEU A 188 13.39 -5.16 -13.71
C LEU A 188 12.83 -6.40 -13.01
N GLU A 189 11.54 -6.36 -12.71
CA GLU A 189 10.75 -7.51 -12.27
C GLU A 189 9.75 -7.85 -13.37
N ILE A 190 9.67 -9.13 -13.73
CA ILE A 190 8.63 -9.68 -14.60
C ILE A 190 7.78 -10.59 -13.74
N ALA A 191 6.47 -10.34 -13.70
CA ALA A 191 5.51 -11.10 -12.90
C ALA A 191 4.45 -11.71 -13.83
N CYS A 192 4.35 -13.04 -13.83
CA CYS A 192 3.42 -13.75 -14.68
C CYS A 192 2.13 -14.07 -13.93
N ALA A 193 1.00 -13.64 -14.49
CA ALA A 193 -0.32 -13.97 -13.98
C ALA A 193 -1.16 -14.70 -15.02
N PRO A 194 -1.82 -15.83 -14.67
CA PRO A 194 -2.63 -16.62 -15.58
C PRO A 194 -4.02 -15.98 -15.78
N LEU A 195 -4.11 -14.65 -15.90
CA LEU A 195 -5.33 -13.92 -16.20
C LEU A 195 -5.03 -12.65 -16.99
N THR A 196 -6.09 -12.06 -17.53
CA THR A 196 -6.04 -10.78 -18.25
C THR A 196 -6.05 -9.61 -17.27
N PHE A 197 -4.98 -8.83 -17.27
CA PHE A 197 -4.94 -7.54 -16.59
C PHE A 197 -4.77 -6.42 -17.63
N ALA A 198 -5.88 -6.05 -18.26
CA ALA A 198 -5.94 -4.95 -19.22
C ALA A 198 -6.67 -3.75 -18.60
N GLN A 199 -6.17 -2.53 -18.87
CA GLN A 199 -6.73 -1.28 -18.32
C GLN A 199 -6.94 -1.35 -16.80
N HIS A 200 -5.89 -1.66 -16.04
CA HIS A 200 -5.96 -1.79 -14.57
C HIS A 200 -6.99 -2.82 -14.06
N GLY A 201 -7.26 -3.86 -14.87
CA GLY A 201 -8.24 -4.90 -14.56
C GLY A 201 -9.68 -4.53 -14.90
N PHE A 202 -9.94 -3.34 -15.45
CA PHE A 202 -11.29 -2.95 -15.91
C PHE A 202 -11.71 -3.62 -17.21
N ARG A 203 -10.75 -4.17 -17.97
CA ARG A 203 -11.02 -4.88 -19.21
C ARG A 203 -10.70 -6.37 -19.05
N THR A 204 -11.69 -7.20 -19.36
CA THR A 204 -11.54 -8.66 -19.41
C THR A 204 -10.99 -9.12 -20.76
N ALA A 205 -10.57 -10.39 -20.82
CA ALA A 205 -10.34 -11.06 -22.09
C ALA A 205 -11.58 -10.92 -23.00
N PRO A 206 -11.40 -10.80 -24.33
CA PRO A 206 -12.50 -10.93 -25.27
C PRO A 206 -13.28 -12.24 -25.04
N PRO A 207 -14.60 -12.29 -25.27
CA PRO A 207 -15.39 -13.49 -25.04
C PRO A 207 -14.84 -14.71 -25.79
N GLY A 208 -14.62 -15.82 -25.09
CA GLY A 208 -14.09 -17.07 -25.65
C GLY A 208 -12.56 -17.10 -25.79
N GLU A 209 -11.87 -15.98 -25.56
CA GLU A 209 -10.42 -15.92 -25.51
C GLU A 209 -9.92 -16.12 -24.08
N LYS A 210 -8.70 -16.64 -23.97
CA LYS A 210 -7.98 -16.82 -22.71
C LYS A 210 -6.66 -16.09 -22.81
N ALA A 211 -6.22 -15.47 -21.73
CA ALA A 211 -4.98 -14.73 -21.72
C ALA A 211 -4.18 -14.93 -20.43
N PHE A 212 -2.88 -14.69 -20.54
CA PHE A 212 -2.00 -14.49 -19.41
C PHE A 212 -1.34 -13.10 -19.53
N THR A 213 -0.99 -12.50 -18.40
CA THR A 213 -0.35 -11.20 -18.34
C THR A 213 1.07 -11.35 -17.80
N MET A 214 2.00 -10.61 -18.39
CA MET A 214 3.34 -10.34 -17.85
C MET A 214 3.51 -8.86 -17.54
#